data_AF-A0A536DSK7-F1
#
_entry.id   AF-A0A536DSK7-F1
#
_cell.length_a   1.000
_cell.length_b   1.000
_cell.length_c   1.000
_cell.angle_alpha   90.00
_cell.angle_beta   90.00
_cell.angle_gamma   90.00
#
_symmetry.space_group_name_H-M   'P 1'
#
loop_
_entity.id
_entity.type
_entity.pdbx_description
1 polymer ?
#
loop_
_entity_poly.entity_id
_entity_poly.type
_entity_poly.pdbx_seq_one_letter_code
_entity_poly.pdbx_strand_id
1 'polypeptide(L)'
;MFAIAAPLLAAAGVGLVKLLLRRKRALDYLLVTWAAGSIAGIAMAGRFYPHYFLQALPAAAVLAALLAAEYLPGRGSKRAPRSVLLAVTAFSVLALVTNSALYLAPRRSEQRVAPDTFYHTQWAENSEFLGAYIAAHTTPDDTIFNLGRETQIYFYADRRPAARYFYDYAYSYDPETVGLTIDSLRAEKPVYIIDSIQPPLFQPSDRPPEFDRLLSEDYNYEGHVYFADLYRRKAK
;
A
#
# COMPACT_ATOMS: atom_id res chain seq x y z
N MET A 1 12.04 -5.74 -10.35
CA MET A 1 11.47 -5.76 -8.99
C MET A 1 12.15 -6.79 -8.07
N PHE A 2 12.34 -8.04 -8.51
CA PHE A 2 12.90 -9.13 -7.68
C PHE A 2 14.35 -8.92 -7.16
N ALA A 3 15.16 -8.06 -7.78
CA ALA A 3 16.57 -7.90 -7.42
C ALA A 3 16.83 -7.24 -6.04
N ILE A 4 15.87 -6.51 -5.49
CA ILE A 4 16.07 -5.72 -4.26
C ILE A 4 16.09 -6.63 -3.02
N ALA A 5 15.21 -7.64 -2.96
CA ALA A 5 15.10 -8.58 -1.85
C ALA A 5 15.78 -9.94 -2.10
N ALA A 6 16.16 -10.25 -3.36
CA ALA A 6 16.76 -11.53 -3.73
C ALA A 6 17.96 -11.94 -2.87
N PRO A 7 18.88 -11.03 -2.47
CA PRO A 7 19.95 -11.38 -1.57
C PRO A 7 19.38 -11.92 -0.24
N LEU A 8 18.58 -11.11 0.47
CA LEU A 8 18.05 -11.46 1.79
C LEU A 8 17.33 -12.82 1.77
N LEU A 9 16.49 -13.06 0.76
CA LEU A 9 15.75 -14.32 0.63
C LEU A 9 16.67 -15.52 0.37
N ALA A 10 17.70 -15.36 -0.46
CA ALA A 10 18.68 -16.42 -0.69
C ALA A 10 19.45 -16.78 0.59
N ALA A 11 19.93 -15.76 1.34
CA ALA A 11 20.62 -15.97 2.60
C ALA A 11 19.71 -16.62 3.66
N ALA A 12 18.45 -16.19 3.73
CA ALA A 12 17.45 -16.78 4.62
C ALA A 12 17.19 -18.25 4.28
N GLY A 13 17.07 -18.60 2.99
CA GLY A 13 16.88 -19.98 2.54
C GLY A 13 18.05 -20.90 2.92
N VAL A 14 19.29 -20.45 2.72
CA VAL A 14 20.48 -21.20 3.15
C VAL A 14 20.55 -21.32 4.67
N GLY A 15 20.25 -20.24 5.40
CA GLY A 15 20.18 -20.23 6.87
C GLY A 15 19.17 -21.24 7.39
N LEU A 16 17.99 -21.33 6.76
CA LEU A 16 16.96 -22.30 7.10
C LEU A 16 17.42 -23.75 6.86
N VAL A 17 18.01 -24.05 5.68
CA VAL A 17 18.52 -25.39 5.38
C VAL A 17 19.56 -25.81 6.42
N LYS A 18 20.51 -24.94 6.75
CA LYS A 18 21.51 -25.23 7.78
C LYS A 18 20.91 -25.46 9.15
N LEU A 19 19.94 -24.66 9.54
CA LEU A 19 19.23 -24.80 10.82
C LEU A 19 18.57 -26.18 10.92
N LEU A 20 17.93 -26.63 9.83
CA LEU A 20 17.28 -27.95 9.74
C LEU A 20 18.28 -29.11 9.79
N LEU A 21 19.51 -28.92 9.31
CA LEU A 21 20.58 -29.94 9.31
C LEU A 21 21.35 -30.04 10.63
N ARG A 22 21.17 -29.11 11.57
CA ARG A 22 21.90 -29.06 12.85
C ARG A 22 21.19 -29.83 13.97
N ARG A 23 21.91 -30.11 15.07
CA ARG A 23 21.29 -30.68 16.28
C ARG A 23 20.31 -29.68 16.89
N LYS A 24 19.08 -30.12 17.10
CA LYS A 24 17.93 -29.28 17.42
C LYS A 24 17.99 -28.70 18.84
N ARG A 25 18.10 -27.39 18.96
CA ARG A 25 17.89 -26.61 20.21
C ARG A 25 16.49 -25.99 20.22
N ALA A 26 16.02 -25.59 21.41
CA ALA A 26 14.70 -24.94 21.55
C ALA A 26 14.55 -23.69 20.65
N LEU A 27 15.60 -22.88 20.54
CA LEU A 27 15.62 -21.69 19.68
C LEU A 27 15.52 -22.01 18.18
N ASP A 28 16.05 -23.16 17.74
CA ASP A 28 15.98 -23.57 16.34
C ASP A 28 14.54 -23.91 15.97
N TYR A 29 13.83 -24.63 16.84
CA TYR A 29 12.41 -24.90 16.66
C TYR A 29 11.60 -23.62 16.62
N LEU A 30 11.82 -22.70 17.56
CA LEU A 30 11.15 -21.41 17.58
C LEU A 30 11.31 -20.67 16.24
N LEU A 31 12.54 -20.58 15.73
CA LEU A 31 12.83 -19.87 14.49
C LEU A 31 12.20 -20.55 13.26
N VAL A 32 12.22 -21.88 13.18
CA VAL A 32 11.54 -22.64 12.10
C VAL A 32 10.03 -22.44 12.19
N THR A 33 9.43 -22.59 13.38
CA THR A 33 7.98 -22.42 13.56
C THR A 33 7.55 -20.98 13.32
N TRP A 34 8.39 -20.00 13.66
CA TRP A 34 8.12 -18.59 13.39
C TRP A 34 8.17 -18.30 11.89
N ALA A 35 9.22 -18.74 11.19
CA ALA A 35 9.31 -18.59 9.74
C ALA A 35 8.15 -19.29 9.03
N ALA A 36 7.83 -20.52 9.41
CA ALA A 36 6.70 -21.26 8.86
C ALA A 36 5.36 -20.58 9.16
N GLY A 37 5.17 -20.10 10.39
CA GLY A 37 3.98 -19.36 10.81
C GLY A 37 3.80 -18.03 10.06
N SER A 38 4.89 -17.30 9.79
CA SER A 38 4.84 -16.09 8.96
C SER A 38 4.41 -16.38 7.53
N ILE A 39 4.95 -17.43 6.90
CA ILE A 39 4.55 -17.83 5.55
C ILE A 39 3.12 -18.36 5.53
N ALA A 40 2.72 -19.14 6.52
CA ALA A 40 1.36 -19.64 6.66
C ALA A 40 0.36 -18.47 6.82
N GLY A 41 0.67 -17.47 7.65
CA GLY A 41 -0.15 -16.28 7.82
C GLY A 41 -0.36 -15.51 6.52
N ILE A 42 0.70 -15.33 5.73
CA ILE A 42 0.61 -14.72 4.39
C ILE A 42 -0.30 -15.54 3.48
N ALA A 43 -0.11 -16.87 3.44
CA ALA A 43 -0.90 -17.76 2.59
C ALA A 43 -2.39 -17.82 3.00
N MET A 44 -2.68 -17.79 4.30
CA MET A 44 -4.05 -17.81 4.84
C MET A 44 -4.85 -16.57 4.46
N ALA A 45 -4.21 -15.44 4.19
CA ALA A 45 -4.89 -14.24 3.73
C ALA A 45 -5.54 -14.40 2.34
N GLY A 46 -5.13 -15.41 1.56
CA GLY A 46 -5.67 -15.69 0.21
C GLY A 46 -5.39 -14.59 -0.83
N ARG A 47 -4.68 -13.53 -0.43
CA ARG A 47 -4.28 -12.38 -1.25
C ARG A 47 -2.81 -12.10 -0.93
N PHE A 48 -2.03 -11.69 -1.92
CA PHE A 48 -0.58 -11.51 -1.77
C PHE A 48 -0.17 -10.05 -1.96
N TYR A 49 -0.79 -9.15 -1.20
CA TYR A 49 -0.39 -7.74 -1.23
C TYR A 49 1.05 -7.59 -0.71
N PRO A 50 1.87 -6.68 -1.29
CA PRO A 50 3.26 -6.52 -0.90
C PRO A 50 3.49 -6.32 0.61
N HIS A 51 2.59 -5.60 1.28
CA HIS A 51 2.70 -5.33 2.72
C HIS A 51 2.46 -6.57 3.60
N TYR A 52 1.84 -7.64 3.10
CA TYR A 52 1.71 -8.90 3.87
C TYR A 52 3.06 -9.59 4.06
N PHE A 53 3.97 -9.45 3.10
CA PHE A 53 5.30 -10.04 3.17
C PHE A 53 6.19 -9.40 4.24
N LEU A 54 5.82 -8.24 4.79
CA LEU A 54 6.48 -7.64 5.96
C LEU A 54 6.48 -8.60 7.16
N GLN A 55 5.47 -9.47 7.28
CA GLN A 55 5.38 -10.48 8.33
C GLN A 55 6.52 -11.53 8.27
N ALA A 56 7.06 -11.83 7.09
CA ALA A 56 8.15 -12.79 6.91
C ALA A 56 9.54 -12.15 7.09
N LEU A 57 9.62 -10.81 7.05
CA LEU A 57 10.89 -10.08 7.03
C LEU A 57 11.76 -10.32 8.28
N PRO A 58 11.23 -10.29 9.52
CA PRO A 58 12.05 -10.50 10.71
C PRO A 58 12.65 -11.91 10.76
N ALA A 59 11.88 -12.95 10.44
CA ALA A 59 12.37 -14.33 10.42
C ALA A 59 13.44 -14.51 9.34
N ALA A 60 13.24 -13.95 8.14
CA ALA A 60 14.23 -13.97 7.06
C ALA A 60 15.53 -13.26 7.46
N ALA A 61 15.46 -12.12 8.14
CA ALA A 61 16.62 -11.38 8.62
C ALA A 61 17.44 -12.20 9.65
N VAL A 62 16.77 -12.85 10.61
CA VAL A 62 17.46 -13.69 11.61
C VAL A 62 18.08 -14.93 10.96
N LEU A 63 17.40 -15.58 10.02
CA LEU A 63 17.94 -16.73 9.28
C LEU A 63 19.16 -16.34 8.44
N ALA A 64 19.12 -15.18 7.77
CA ALA A 64 20.27 -14.64 7.05
C ALA A 64 21.44 -14.29 8.01
N ALA A 65 21.14 -13.72 9.18
CA ALA A 65 22.15 -13.41 10.18
C ALA A 65 22.80 -14.66 10.78
N LEU A 66 22.05 -15.75 10.98
CA LEU A 66 22.58 -17.04 11.43
C LEU A 66 23.68 -17.53 10.47
N LEU A 67 23.43 -17.43 9.17
CA LEU A 67 24.41 -17.78 8.14
C LEU A 67 25.69 -16.94 8.29
N ALA A 68 25.56 -15.63 8.45
CA ALA A 68 26.71 -14.75 8.65
C ALA A 68 27.48 -15.09 9.94
N ALA A 69 26.77 -15.29 11.06
CA ALA A 69 27.35 -15.54 12.37
C ALA A 69 28.21 -16.82 12.44
N GLU A 70 27.92 -17.84 11.62
CA GLU A 70 28.75 -19.04 11.51
C GLU A 70 30.14 -18.79 10.94
N TYR A 71 30.29 -17.71 10.17
CA TYR A 71 31.50 -17.39 9.43
C TYR A 71 32.16 -16.08 9.87
N LEU A 72 31.49 -15.25 10.67
CA LEU A 72 32.19 -14.17 11.33
C LEU A 72 33.12 -14.74 12.42
N PRO A 73 34.41 -14.34 12.45
CA PRO A 73 35.33 -14.83 13.45
C PRO A 73 34.89 -14.36 14.85
N GLY A 74 34.44 -15.30 15.69
CA GLY A 74 34.21 -15.06 17.11
C GLY A 74 35.51 -14.97 17.91
N ARG A 75 35.43 -14.51 19.17
CA ARG A 75 36.53 -14.60 20.14
C ARG A 75 36.88 -16.08 20.38
N GLY A 76 37.87 -16.60 19.63
CA GLY A 76 38.39 -17.97 19.74
C GLY A 76 38.16 -18.91 18.54
N SER A 77 37.55 -18.46 17.44
CA SER A 77 37.33 -19.30 16.25
C SER A 77 38.45 -19.18 15.21
N LYS A 78 38.67 -20.25 14.42
CA LYS A 78 39.53 -20.18 13.22
C LYS A 78 38.95 -19.12 12.27
N ARG A 79 39.80 -18.25 11.71
CA ARG A 79 39.37 -17.24 10.72
C ARG A 79 38.54 -17.91 9.62
N ALA A 80 37.42 -17.29 9.25
CA ALA A 80 36.65 -17.79 8.12
C ALA A 80 37.50 -17.86 6.85
N PRO A 81 37.23 -18.84 5.97
CA PRO A 81 37.89 -18.91 4.68
C PRO A 81 37.61 -17.63 3.88
N ARG A 82 38.63 -17.15 3.16
CA ARG A 82 38.57 -15.92 2.37
C ARG A 82 37.39 -15.90 1.39
N SER A 83 37.03 -17.04 0.83
CA SER A 83 35.88 -17.19 -0.07
C SER A 83 34.54 -16.82 0.59
N VAL A 84 34.35 -17.16 1.87
CA VAL A 84 33.12 -16.83 2.58
C VAL A 84 33.07 -15.36 2.96
N LEU A 85 34.19 -14.79 3.41
CA LEU A 85 34.27 -13.35 3.67
C LEU A 85 34.01 -12.54 2.39
N LEU A 86 34.55 -12.98 1.25
CA LEU A 86 34.26 -12.39 -0.06
C LEU A 86 32.78 -12.54 -0.43
N ALA A 87 32.17 -13.71 -0.21
CA ALA A 87 30.75 -13.93 -0.51
C ALA A 87 29.84 -13.04 0.35
N VAL A 88 30.07 -12.95 1.66
CA VAL A 88 29.30 -12.08 2.58
C VAL A 88 29.51 -10.60 2.23
N THR A 89 30.73 -10.20 1.90
CA THR A 89 31.03 -8.82 1.48
C THR A 89 30.35 -8.49 0.16
N ALA A 90 30.50 -9.34 -0.86
CA ALA A 90 29.85 -9.17 -2.16
C ALA A 90 28.32 -9.10 -2.03
N PHE A 91 27.76 -9.94 -1.18
CA PHE A 91 26.33 -9.94 -0.88
C PHE A 91 25.88 -8.66 -0.19
N SER A 92 26.63 -8.19 0.82
CA SER A 92 26.31 -6.96 1.55
C SER A 92 26.42 -5.74 0.65
N VAL A 93 27.44 -5.69 -0.22
CA VAL A 93 27.59 -4.67 -1.26
C VAL A 93 26.45 -4.74 -2.26
N LEU A 94 26.08 -5.94 -2.73
CA LEU A 94 24.95 -6.10 -3.65
C LEU A 94 23.64 -5.62 -3.02
N ALA A 95 23.35 -6.03 -1.78
CA ALA A 95 22.18 -5.56 -1.05
C ALA A 95 22.19 -4.05 -0.85
N LEU A 96 23.35 -3.46 -0.49
CA LEU A 96 23.51 -2.02 -0.36
C LEU A 96 23.25 -1.31 -1.69
N VAL A 97 23.83 -1.78 -2.79
CA VAL A 97 23.67 -1.17 -4.12
C VAL A 97 22.25 -1.31 -4.65
N THR A 98 21.60 -2.45 -4.46
CA THR A 98 20.21 -2.65 -4.93
C THR A 98 19.21 -1.86 -4.10
N ASN A 99 19.50 -1.60 -2.82
CA ASN A 99 18.63 -0.82 -1.94
C ASN A 99 18.99 0.67 -1.89
N SER A 100 20.22 1.07 -2.22
CA SER A 100 20.68 2.47 -2.10
C SER A 100 19.85 3.43 -2.94
N ALA A 101 19.34 2.97 -4.09
CA ALA A 101 18.44 3.77 -4.92
C ALA A 101 17.16 4.19 -4.18
N LEU A 102 16.61 3.31 -3.31
CA LEU A 102 15.44 3.62 -2.49
C LEU A 102 15.74 4.71 -1.45
N TYR A 103 16.96 4.76 -0.93
CA TYR A 103 17.35 5.72 0.11
C TYR A 103 17.89 7.05 -0.46
N LEU A 104 18.62 7.00 -1.57
CA LEU A 104 19.27 8.17 -2.19
C LEU A 104 18.34 8.92 -3.16
N ALA A 105 17.37 8.23 -3.74
CA ALA A 105 16.40 8.81 -4.67
C ALA A 105 15.01 8.18 -4.49
N PRO A 106 14.39 8.31 -3.29
CA PRO A 106 13.17 7.59 -2.92
C PRO A 106 12.05 7.79 -3.93
N ARG A 107 11.66 9.04 -4.24
CA ARG A 107 10.57 9.34 -5.17
C ARG A 107 10.76 8.73 -6.57
N ARG A 108 11.95 8.85 -7.16
CA ARG A 108 12.24 8.27 -8.50
C ARG A 108 12.22 6.74 -8.46
N SER A 109 12.73 6.16 -7.37
CA SER A 109 12.79 4.72 -7.20
C SER A 109 11.40 4.13 -6.94
N GLU A 110 10.59 4.76 -6.09
CA GLU A 110 9.20 4.41 -5.84
C GLU A 110 8.37 4.51 -7.11
N GLN A 111 8.45 5.61 -7.86
CA GLN A 111 7.72 5.76 -9.12
C GLN A 111 8.04 4.63 -10.12
N ARG A 112 9.29 4.16 -10.15
CA ARG A 112 9.73 3.09 -11.05
C ARG A 112 9.39 1.68 -10.54
N VAL A 113 9.50 1.47 -9.23
CA VAL A 113 9.40 0.13 -8.61
C VAL A 113 7.98 -0.16 -8.15
N ALA A 114 7.24 0.84 -7.69
CA ALA A 114 5.89 0.75 -7.16
C ALA A 114 5.07 1.99 -7.58
N PRO A 115 4.78 2.15 -8.89
CA PRO A 115 4.11 3.35 -9.43
C PRO A 115 2.79 3.65 -8.73
N ASP A 116 1.97 2.64 -8.46
CA ASP A 116 0.67 2.83 -7.79
C ASP A 116 0.85 3.39 -6.37
N THR A 117 1.81 2.86 -5.61
CA THR A 117 2.14 3.37 -4.26
C THR A 117 2.65 4.81 -4.32
N PHE A 118 3.46 5.13 -5.33
CA PHE A 118 3.95 6.49 -5.55
C PHE A 118 2.79 7.47 -5.80
N TYR A 119 1.85 7.15 -6.69
CA TYR A 119 0.71 8.02 -6.97
C TYR A 119 -0.27 8.11 -5.80
N HIS A 120 -0.55 7.00 -5.10
CA HIS A 120 -1.37 7.03 -3.89
C HIS A 120 -0.76 7.93 -2.81
N THR A 121 0.56 7.89 -2.62
CA THR A 121 1.25 8.77 -1.66
C THR A 121 1.12 10.24 -2.07
N GLN A 122 1.27 10.54 -3.37
CA GLN A 122 1.08 11.88 -3.89
C GLN A 122 -0.36 12.39 -3.73
N TRP A 123 -1.36 11.53 -3.96
CA TRP A 123 -2.78 11.88 -3.75
C TRP A 123 -3.11 12.07 -2.28
N ALA A 124 -2.52 11.27 -1.39
CA ALA A 124 -2.64 11.45 0.05
C ALA A 124 -2.06 12.80 0.50
N GLU A 125 -0.88 13.19 -0.01
CA GLU A 125 -0.29 14.54 0.21
C GLU A 125 -1.24 15.64 -0.32
N ASN A 126 -1.80 15.46 -1.52
CA ASN A 126 -2.68 16.44 -2.15
C ASN A 126 -4.09 16.53 -1.52
N SER A 127 -4.50 15.52 -0.74
CA SER A 127 -5.83 15.47 -0.12
C SER A 127 -6.03 16.55 0.92
N GLU A 128 -4.96 17.02 1.57
CA GLU A 128 -5.02 18.16 2.49
C GLU A 128 -5.45 19.43 1.73
N PHE A 129 -4.82 19.71 0.59
CA PHE A 129 -5.14 20.87 -0.23
C PHE A 129 -6.52 20.78 -0.88
N LEU A 130 -6.91 19.60 -1.36
CA LEU A 130 -8.25 19.37 -1.89
C LEU A 130 -9.31 19.53 -0.79
N GLY A 131 -9.07 18.99 0.40
CA GLY A 131 -9.94 19.15 1.56
C GLY A 131 -10.10 20.62 1.97
N ALA A 132 -9.00 21.37 2.04
CA ALA A 132 -9.02 22.81 2.31
C ALA A 132 -9.80 23.59 1.25
N TYR A 133 -9.65 23.24 -0.03
CA TYR A 133 -10.45 23.81 -1.11
C TYR A 133 -11.94 23.55 -0.89
N ILE A 134 -12.34 22.31 -0.63
CA ILE A 134 -13.75 21.95 -0.39
C ILE A 134 -14.29 22.68 0.85
N ALA A 135 -13.52 22.75 1.94
CA ALA A 135 -13.90 23.45 3.16
C ALA A 135 -14.15 24.95 2.91
N ALA A 136 -13.36 25.60 2.06
CA ALA A 136 -13.53 27.01 1.70
C ALA A 136 -14.78 27.27 0.82
N HIS A 137 -15.32 26.24 0.15
CA HIS A 137 -16.47 26.35 -0.77
C HIS A 137 -17.75 25.69 -0.24
N THR A 138 -17.76 25.31 1.04
CA THR A 138 -18.89 24.67 1.72
C THR A 138 -19.02 25.19 3.14
N THR A 139 -20.17 24.97 3.77
CA THR A 139 -20.43 25.26 5.19
C THR A 139 -20.23 24.01 6.05
N PRO A 140 -19.97 24.13 7.37
CA PRO A 140 -19.74 22.96 8.24
C PRO A 140 -20.88 21.94 8.29
N ASP A 141 -22.12 22.37 8.02
CA ASP A 141 -23.30 21.51 8.01
C ASP A 141 -23.53 20.81 6.65
N ASP A 142 -22.77 21.20 5.62
CA ASP A 142 -22.88 20.57 4.30
C ASP A 142 -22.29 19.16 4.30
N THR A 143 -22.90 18.29 3.50
CA THR A 143 -22.35 16.96 3.20
C THR A 143 -21.64 16.97 1.86
N ILE A 144 -20.63 16.11 1.73
CA ILE A 144 -19.91 15.86 0.49
C ILE A 144 -19.88 14.36 0.20
N PHE A 145 -19.51 13.99 -1.03
CA PHE A 145 -19.35 12.59 -1.40
C PHE A 145 -18.08 12.37 -2.20
N ASN A 146 -17.16 11.54 -1.69
CA ASN A 146 -16.00 11.08 -2.42
C ASN A 146 -16.37 9.78 -3.17
N LEU A 147 -16.47 9.89 -4.50
CA LEU A 147 -16.57 8.76 -5.40
C LEU A 147 -15.16 8.24 -5.68
N GLY A 148 -14.72 7.25 -4.88
CA GLY A 148 -13.42 6.61 -5.03
C GLY A 148 -12.84 6.15 -3.69
N ARG A 149 -11.51 6.27 -3.53
CA ARG A 149 -10.76 5.74 -2.36
C ARG A 149 -10.19 6.77 -1.41
N GLU A 150 -10.25 8.05 -1.76
CA GLU A 150 -9.62 9.13 -1.00
C GLU A 150 -10.50 9.64 0.16
N THR A 151 -10.85 8.74 1.08
CA THR A 151 -11.74 9.02 2.22
C THR A 151 -11.19 10.03 3.23
N GLN A 152 -9.86 10.22 3.26
CA GLN A 152 -9.24 11.26 4.09
C GLN A 152 -9.70 12.68 3.73
N ILE A 153 -10.29 12.90 2.55
CA ILE A 153 -10.85 14.20 2.16
C ILE A 153 -11.94 14.64 3.15
N TYR A 154 -12.74 13.71 3.70
CA TYR A 154 -13.75 14.04 4.71
C TYR A 154 -13.13 14.65 5.97
N PHE A 155 -11.97 14.13 6.38
CA PHE A 155 -11.22 14.63 7.52
C PHE A 155 -10.64 16.02 7.24
N TYR A 156 -9.98 16.22 6.10
CA TYR A 156 -9.36 17.51 5.76
C TYR A 156 -10.36 18.61 5.42
N ALA A 157 -11.52 18.25 4.86
CA ALA A 157 -12.58 19.20 4.58
C ALA A 157 -13.45 19.51 5.82
N ASP A 158 -13.34 18.71 6.89
CA ASP A 158 -14.26 18.72 8.03
C ASP A 158 -15.73 18.64 7.58
N ARG A 159 -16.05 17.66 6.71
CA ARG A 159 -17.40 17.44 6.16
C ARG A 159 -17.84 16.00 6.32
N ARG A 160 -19.14 15.82 6.53
CA ARG A 160 -19.74 14.49 6.67
C ARG A 160 -19.98 13.83 5.31
N PRO A 161 -19.85 12.50 5.21
CA PRO A 161 -20.25 11.76 4.01
C PRO A 161 -21.76 11.80 3.83
N ALA A 162 -22.23 12.02 2.60
CA ALA A 162 -23.64 12.02 2.24
C ALA A 162 -24.26 10.62 2.05
N ALA A 163 -23.45 9.56 2.11
CA ALA A 163 -23.92 8.19 1.98
C ALA A 163 -23.08 7.27 2.86
N ARG A 164 -23.63 6.10 3.21
CA ARG A 164 -22.96 5.08 4.03
C ARG A 164 -21.79 4.42 3.32
N TYR A 165 -21.91 4.13 2.03
CA TYR A 165 -20.90 3.46 1.23
C TYR A 165 -20.08 4.51 0.46
N PHE A 166 -19.16 5.16 1.15
CA PHE A 166 -18.30 6.23 0.60
C PHE A 166 -16.90 5.74 0.22
N TYR A 167 -16.74 4.42 0.05
CA TYR A 167 -15.50 3.76 -0.38
C TYR A 167 -15.83 2.77 -1.48
N ASP A 168 -15.24 2.96 -2.66
CA ASP A 168 -15.58 2.27 -3.92
C ASP A 168 -15.61 0.72 -3.82
N TYR A 169 -14.77 0.14 -2.97
CA TYR A 169 -14.69 -1.31 -2.81
C TYR A 169 -16.04 -1.94 -2.45
N ALA A 170 -16.92 -1.23 -1.74
CA ALA A 170 -18.25 -1.73 -1.40
C ALA A 170 -19.02 -2.18 -2.65
N TYR A 171 -18.91 -1.42 -3.75
CA TYR A 171 -19.59 -1.70 -5.02
C TYR A 171 -19.09 -2.98 -5.68
N SER A 172 -17.82 -3.31 -5.49
CA SER A 172 -17.22 -4.54 -6.03
C SER A 172 -17.60 -5.80 -5.25
N TYR A 173 -17.94 -5.67 -3.97
CA TYR A 173 -18.33 -6.80 -3.11
C TYR A 173 -19.83 -7.08 -3.18
N ASP A 174 -20.64 -6.04 -3.27
CA ASP A 174 -22.10 -6.14 -3.27
C ASP A 174 -22.69 -5.12 -4.26
N PRO A 175 -23.18 -5.58 -5.43
CA PRO A 175 -23.76 -4.70 -6.45
C PRO A 175 -24.94 -3.85 -5.95
N GLU A 176 -25.67 -4.29 -4.92
CA GLU A 176 -26.81 -3.52 -4.39
C GLU A 176 -26.37 -2.19 -3.76
N THR A 177 -25.11 -2.12 -3.31
CA THR A 177 -24.57 -0.92 -2.65
C THR A 177 -24.47 0.28 -3.56
N VAL A 178 -24.37 0.10 -4.89
CA VAL A 178 -24.42 1.20 -5.86
C VAL A 178 -25.78 1.89 -5.80
N GLY A 179 -26.86 1.13 -5.94
CA GLY A 179 -28.23 1.66 -5.90
C GLY A 179 -28.54 2.38 -4.59
N LEU A 180 -28.21 1.74 -3.45
CA LEU A 180 -28.38 2.35 -2.12
C LEU A 180 -27.61 3.66 -1.96
N THR A 181 -26.44 3.76 -2.58
CA THR A 181 -25.63 4.99 -2.55
C THR A 181 -26.26 6.07 -3.41
N ILE A 182 -26.67 5.75 -4.64
CA ILE A 182 -27.36 6.70 -5.53
C ILE A 182 -28.62 7.24 -4.87
N ASP A 183 -29.43 6.39 -4.22
CA ASP A 183 -30.63 6.80 -3.49
C ASP A 183 -30.29 7.77 -2.33
N SER A 184 -29.25 7.44 -1.56
CA SER A 184 -28.76 8.31 -0.47
C SER A 184 -28.32 9.68 -1.01
N LEU A 185 -27.57 9.70 -2.13
CA LEU A 185 -27.09 10.94 -2.74
C LEU A 185 -28.23 11.79 -3.31
N ARG A 186 -29.29 11.18 -3.85
CA ARG A 186 -30.49 11.90 -4.30
C ARG A 186 -31.33 12.44 -3.14
N ALA A 187 -31.30 11.78 -1.98
CA ALA A 187 -31.98 12.23 -0.77
C ALA A 187 -31.23 13.38 -0.08
N GLU A 188 -29.95 13.17 0.26
CA GLU A 188 -29.10 14.11 1.00
C GLU A 188 -28.63 15.28 0.14
N LYS A 189 -28.44 15.04 -1.17
CA LYS A 189 -28.00 16.04 -2.16
C LYS A 189 -26.75 16.80 -1.70
N PRO A 190 -25.59 16.13 -1.55
CA PRO A 190 -24.36 16.78 -1.14
C PRO A 190 -24.01 17.96 -2.04
N VAL A 191 -23.29 18.93 -1.48
CA VAL A 191 -22.85 20.10 -2.26
C VAL A 191 -21.88 19.67 -3.35
N TYR A 192 -20.99 18.73 -3.03
CA TYR A 192 -19.98 18.19 -3.94
C TYR A 192 -20.04 16.67 -4.05
N ILE A 193 -19.95 16.19 -5.29
CA ILE A 193 -19.40 14.87 -5.59
C ILE A 193 -17.96 15.09 -6.09
N ILE A 194 -17.02 14.47 -5.38
CA ILE A 194 -15.59 14.48 -5.66
C ILE A 194 -15.27 13.13 -6.31
N ASP A 195 -15.05 13.13 -7.62
CA ASP A 195 -14.71 11.92 -8.34
C ASP A 195 -13.19 11.71 -8.34
N SER A 196 -12.74 10.84 -7.44
CA SER A 196 -11.34 10.44 -7.31
C SER A 196 -11.02 9.17 -8.10
N ILE A 197 -11.95 8.62 -8.90
CA ILE A 197 -11.68 7.48 -9.80
C ILE A 197 -11.04 8.02 -11.08
N GLN A 198 -9.79 8.44 -10.95
CA GLN A 198 -9.05 9.16 -12.00
C GLN A 198 -7.74 8.45 -12.38
N PRO A 199 -7.27 8.60 -13.64
CA PRO A 199 -5.92 8.20 -14.00
C PRO A 199 -4.85 8.94 -13.16
N PRO A 200 -3.68 8.33 -12.89
CA PRO A 200 -3.22 7.04 -13.41
C PRO A 200 -3.60 5.83 -12.54
N LEU A 201 -4.20 6.05 -11.36
CA LEU A 201 -4.50 4.98 -10.40
C LEU A 201 -5.72 4.15 -10.80
N PHE A 202 -6.69 4.80 -11.43
CA PHE A 202 -7.95 4.19 -11.82
C PHE A 202 -8.23 4.44 -13.30
N GLN A 203 -9.04 3.56 -13.89
CA GLN A 203 -9.58 3.74 -15.22
C GLN A 203 -11.00 4.32 -15.12
N PRO A 204 -11.45 5.12 -16.10
CA PRO A 204 -12.84 5.61 -16.11
C PRO A 204 -13.89 4.48 -16.03
N SER A 205 -13.56 3.28 -16.51
CA SER A 205 -14.42 2.09 -16.41
C SER A 205 -14.61 1.54 -14.99
N ASP A 206 -13.79 1.96 -14.03
CA ASP A 206 -13.92 1.56 -12.63
C ASP A 206 -15.07 2.30 -11.92
N ARG A 207 -15.55 3.41 -12.50
CA ARG A 207 -16.70 4.17 -12.01
C ARG A 207 -18.00 3.48 -12.43
N PRO A 208 -18.91 3.16 -11.49
CA PRO A 208 -20.20 2.58 -11.87
C PRO A 208 -21.01 3.57 -12.73
N PRO A 209 -21.62 3.10 -13.85
CA PRO A 209 -22.30 3.98 -14.82
C PRO A 209 -23.53 4.70 -14.25
N GLU A 210 -24.08 4.24 -13.13
CA GLU A 210 -25.16 4.93 -12.41
C GLU A 210 -24.72 6.32 -11.92
N PHE A 211 -23.43 6.49 -11.58
CA PHE A 211 -22.88 7.79 -11.22
C PHE A 211 -22.84 8.74 -12.43
N ASP A 212 -22.58 8.26 -13.65
CA ASP A 212 -22.59 9.10 -14.86
C ASP A 212 -23.95 9.78 -15.05
N ARG A 213 -25.02 9.02 -14.81
CA ARG A 213 -26.39 9.53 -14.89
C ARG A 213 -26.66 10.54 -13.78
N LEU A 214 -26.31 10.22 -12.53
CA LEU A 214 -26.47 11.14 -11.39
C LEU A 214 -25.73 12.47 -11.63
N LEU A 215 -24.46 12.39 -12.07
CA LEU A 215 -23.61 13.56 -12.30
C LEU A 215 -24.16 14.46 -13.42
N SER A 216 -24.60 13.87 -14.54
CA SER A 216 -25.15 14.65 -15.66
C SER A 216 -26.52 15.28 -15.35
N GLU A 217 -27.37 14.60 -14.59
CA GLU A 217 -28.70 15.09 -14.21
C GLU A 217 -28.63 16.17 -13.13
N ASP A 218 -27.92 15.93 -12.03
CA ASP A 218 -28.08 16.70 -10.79
C ASP A 218 -26.90 17.64 -10.48
N TYR A 219 -25.76 17.52 -11.18
CA TYR A 219 -24.53 18.25 -10.87
C TYR A 219 -23.93 18.99 -12.09
N ASN A 220 -23.20 20.07 -11.82
CA ASN A 220 -22.39 20.80 -12.78
C ASN A 220 -20.92 20.45 -12.55
N TYR A 221 -20.20 20.12 -13.62
CA TYR A 221 -18.74 19.95 -13.56
C TYR A 221 -18.07 21.31 -13.31
N GLU A 222 -17.25 21.42 -12.27
CA GLU A 222 -16.50 22.64 -11.93
C GLU A 222 -15.03 22.58 -12.37
N GLY A 223 -14.50 21.39 -12.64
CA GLY A 223 -13.14 21.21 -13.14
C GLY A 223 -12.36 20.12 -12.42
N HIS A 224 -11.13 19.91 -12.91
CA HIS A 224 -10.16 19.01 -12.30
C HIS A 224 -9.35 19.76 -11.24
N VAL A 225 -9.41 19.29 -9.99
CA VAL A 225 -8.76 19.91 -8.84
C VAL A 225 -7.84 18.89 -8.18
N TYR A 226 -6.53 19.14 -8.25
CA TYR A 226 -5.45 18.24 -7.85
C TYR A 226 -5.46 16.90 -8.59
N PHE A 227 -6.21 15.92 -8.10
CA PHE A 227 -6.29 14.57 -8.64
C PHE A 227 -7.74 14.12 -8.88
N ALA A 228 -8.72 14.96 -8.55
CA ALA A 228 -10.13 14.61 -8.60
C ALA A 228 -10.90 15.57 -9.51
N ASP A 229 -11.94 15.05 -10.14
CA ASP A 229 -12.93 15.84 -10.85
C ASP A 229 -14.04 16.29 -9.88
N LEU A 230 -14.32 17.59 -9.84
CA LEU A 230 -15.32 18.15 -8.94
C LEU A 230 -16.64 18.42 -9.65
N TYR A 231 -17.71 17.94 -9.04
CA TYR A 231 -19.07 18.14 -9.49
C TYR A 231 -19.88 18.82 -8.38
N ARG A 232 -20.37 20.03 -8.64
CA ARG A 232 -21.18 20.79 -7.70
C ARG A 232 -22.66 20.65 -8.00
N ARG A 233 -23.48 20.48 -6.97
CA ARG A 233 -24.93 20.36 -7.11
C ARG A 233 -25.52 21.56 -7.88
N LYS A 234 -26.42 21.29 -8.84
CA LYS A 234 -27.17 22.34 -9.54
C LYS A 234 -28.06 23.10 -8.56
N ALA A 235 -28.13 24.42 -8.70
CA ALA A 235 -29.16 25.20 -8.04
C ALA A 235 -30.53 24.78 -8.60
N LYS A 236 -31.46 24.40 -7.72
CA LYS A 236 -32.85 24.16 -8.09
C LYS A 236 -33.57 25.47 -8.34
#